data_AF-A0A9N9TTI2-F1
#
_entry.id   AF-A0A9N9TTI2-F1
#
_cell.length_a   1.000
_cell.length_b   1.000
_cell.length_c   1.000
_cell.angle_alpha   90.00
_cell.angle_beta   90.00
_cell.angle_gamma   90.00
#
_symmetry.space_group_name_H-M   'P 1'
#
loop_
_entity.id
_entity.type
_entity.pdbx_description
1 polymer ?
#
loop_
_entity_poly.entity_id
_entity_poly.type
_entity_poly.pdbx_seq_one_letter_code
_entity_poly.pdbx_strand_id
1 'polypeptide(L)'
;MFKRQRSKGGSSGSQNGDVPHSPVENQSVAPVAQSPARNSLQFYTQLAHGSPTAFVSGFSNVKELYEKIGECFDIPPSEILFCTLNTYKTDMKKLLGGQIGLEDFIFAHRKGRPKEVELIKSEDALGLTITDNGAGYAFIKRIKEGSVVYNISHIQVGDHIEKLNGENMVGKRHFEVAKALKDIPRGSTFTIRLVEPMKSGFANIAPKMTKINGVKKGYGSGKETLRFKATGQAQIQQQDSTMDAGVDKINNILESFMGINDSELATQIWELSLDKGNSMDFAEAIDNSDLAAFEFNDDVIIELWGAVTDARDGRI
;
A
#
# COMPACT_ATOMS: atom_id res chain seq x y z
N MET A 1 41.94 -3.93 59.24
CA MET A 1 43.10 -3.32 59.92
C MET A 1 44.37 -3.83 59.23
N PHE A 2 45.25 -2.90 58.81
CA PHE A 2 46.66 -3.06 58.36
C PHE A 2 46.95 -3.97 57.13
N LYS A 3 47.19 -3.40 55.94
CA LYS A 3 48.41 -2.78 55.36
C LYS A 3 49.56 -3.76 55.02
N ARG A 4 49.72 -3.96 53.70
CA ARG A 4 50.94 -4.03 52.86
C ARG A 4 52.29 -4.34 53.53
N GLN A 5 53.01 -5.28 52.92
CA GLN A 5 54.46 -5.18 52.79
C GLN A 5 54.95 -5.68 51.42
N ARG A 6 55.77 -4.85 50.77
CA ARG A 6 56.57 -5.11 49.57
C ARG A 6 57.83 -5.90 49.96
N SER A 7 58.33 -6.73 49.05
CA SER A 7 59.77 -7.02 48.95
C SER A 7 60.22 -6.99 47.50
N LYS A 8 61.31 -6.25 47.26
CA LYS A 8 62.09 -6.12 46.02
C LYS A 8 63.29 -7.09 46.08
N GLY A 9 63.82 -7.44 44.91
CA GLY A 9 65.18 -7.94 44.68
C GLY A 9 65.17 -9.15 43.74
N GLY A 10 65.92 -9.24 42.64
CA GLY A 10 66.95 -8.41 42.02
C GLY A 10 67.87 -9.34 41.20
N SER A 11 68.29 -8.91 40.00
CA SER A 11 69.42 -9.39 39.16
C SER A 11 69.45 -10.88 38.75
N SER A 12 70.03 -11.34 37.64
CA SER A 12 70.63 -10.83 36.39
C SER A 12 71.15 -12.08 35.67
N GLY A 13 70.98 -12.21 34.35
CA GLY A 13 71.58 -13.34 33.62
C GLY A 13 71.15 -13.43 32.16
N SER A 14 72.01 -12.92 31.27
CA SER A 14 71.92 -12.86 29.82
C SER A 14 71.93 -14.22 29.11
N GLN A 15 71.24 -14.35 27.97
CA GLN A 15 71.84 -14.48 26.63
C GLN A 15 70.81 -14.84 25.53
N ASN A 16 70.84 -14.01 24.47
CA ASN A 16 70.68 -14.25 23.03
C ASN A 16 69.49 -15.06 22.46
N GLY A 17 68.77 -14.43 21.54
CA GLY A 17 67.88 -15.10 20.58
C GLY A 17 67.06 -14.11 19.76
N ASP A 18 67.67 -13.58 18.71
CA ASP A 18 67.12 -13.04 17.45
C ASP A 18 65.69 -12.47 17.36
N VAL A 19 65.64 -11.18 16.99
CA VAL A 19 64.49 -10.51 16.38
C VAL A 19 64.51 -10.83 14.87
N PRO A 20 63.35 -10.95 14.20
CA PRO A 20 63.15 -10.02 13.09
C PRO A 20 61.82 -9.27 13.16
N HIS A 21 61.96 -7.97 12.94
CA HIS A 21 60.93 -6.99 12.61
C HIS A 21 59.85 -7.55 11.67
N SER A 22 58.59 -7.39 12.06
CA SER A 22 57.46 -7.40 11.13
C SER A 22 56.96 -5.95 10.95
N PRO A 23 56.70 -5.47 9.72
CA PRO A 23 56.18 -4.13 9.50
C PRO A 23 54.71 -4.04 9.92
N VAL A 24 54.37 -3.04 10.72
CA VAL A 24 52.99 -2.67 11.01
C VAL A 24 52.45 -1.92 9.80
N GLU A 25 51.78 -2.63 8.90
CA GLU A 25 50.95 -2.00 7.88
C GLU A 25 49.66 -1.48 8.50
N ASN A 26 49.59 -0.15 8.53
CA ASN A 26 48.45 0.64 8.92
C ASN A 26 47.38 0.53 7.81
N GLN A 27 46.62 -0.56 7.78
CA GLN A 27 45.43 -0.62 6.94
C GLN A 27 44.30 0.12 7.65
N SER A 28 44.19 1.41 7.29
CA SER A 28 42.99 2.23 7.48
C SER A 28 41.82 1.52 6.81
N VAL A 29 41.08 0.74 7.61
CA VAL A 29 39.80 0.17 7.20
C VAL A 29 38.85 1.35 7.08
N ALA A 30 38.60 1.79 5.84
CA ALA A 30 37.53 2.73 5.54
C ALA A 30 36.24 2.19 6.19
N PRO A 31 35.42 3.03 6.84
CA PRO A 31 34.16 2.55 7.37
C PRO A 31 33.34 2.03 6.19
N VAL A 32 33.10 0.73 6.19
CA VAL A 32 32.14 0.08 5.29
C VAL A 32 30.86 0.90 5.41
N ALA A 33 30.47 1.54 4.31
CA ALA A 33 29.23 2.29 4.23
C ALA A 33 28.11 1.35 4.67
N GLN A 34 27.61 1.56 5.89
CA GLN A 34 26.44 0.87 6.39
C GLN A 34 25.34 1.17 5.38
N SER A 35 24.83 0.14 4.72
CA SER A 35 23.56 0.19 4.02
C SER A 35 22.57 0.89 4.95
N PRO A 36 21.88 1.96 4.53
CA PRO A 36 20.99 2.70 5.42
C PRO A 36 20.01 1.69 6.02
N ALA A 37 20.12 1.51 7.34
CA ALA A 37 19.28 0.57 8.07
C ALA A 37 17.83 0.91 7.73
N ARG A 38 17.02 -0.10 7.37
CA ARG A 38 15.58 0.02 7.02
C ARG A 38 14.73 0.85 8.00
N ASN A 39 15.27 1.16 9.18
CA ASN A 39 14.70 2.03 10.21
C ASN A 39 14.79 3.55 9.92
N SER A 40 15.31 4.01 8.77
CA SER A 40 15.48 5.45 8.50
C SER A 40 14.52 6.09 7.50
N LEU A 41 13.66 5.31 6.83
CA LEU A 41 12.69 5.88 5.89
C LEU A 41 11.56 6.57 6.67
N GLN A 42 11.46 7.88 6.49
CA GLN A 42 10.46 8.73 7.14
C GLN A 42 9.58 9.35 6.07
N PHE A 43 8.27 9.24 6.26
CA PHE A 43 7.26 9.81 5.39
C PHE A 43 6.49 10.89 6.14
N TYR A 44 6.22 12.01 5.47
CA TYR A 44 5.36 13.04 6.01
C TYR A 44 3.91 12.57 5.98
N THR A 45 3.15 12.88 7.03
CA THR A 45 1.72 12.54 7.07
C THR A 45 0.84 13.61 7.71
N GLN A 46 -0.41 13.69 7.26
CA GLN A 46 -1.49 14.51 7.81
C GLN A 46 -2.81 13.73 7.77
N LEU A 47 -3.73 14.10 8.65
CA LEU A 47 -5.13 13.73 8.48
C LEU A 47 -5.73 14.57 7.34
N ALA A 48 -6.42 13.92 6.41
CA ALA A 48 -6.98 14.54 5.20
C ALA A 48 -7.99 15.66 5.50
N HIS A 49 -8.66 15.63 6.65
CA HIS A 49 -9.58 16.68 7.07
C HIS A 49 -8.89 17.88 7.73
N GLY A 50 -7.59 17.77 8.03
CA GLY A 50 -6.76 18.81 8.63
C GLY A 50 -6.13 18.35 9.95
N SER A 51 -4.81 18.41 10.02
CA SER A 51 -4.01 18.24 11.22
C SER A 51 -2.66 18.94 11.05
N PRO A 52 -1.88 19.12 12.14
CA PRO A 52 -0.44 19.33 12.01
C PRO A 52 0.23 18.20 11.21
N THR A 53 1.36 18.50 10.58
CA THR A 53 2.20 17.48 9.93
C THR A 53 2.91 16.63 10.97
N ALA A 54 2.84 15.31 10.81
CA ALA A 54 3.61 14.34 11.56
C ALA A 54 4.55 13.55 10.63
N PHE A 55 5.35 12.65 11.21
CA PHE A 55 6.25 11.77 10.49
C PHE A 55 5.98 10.33 10.90
N VAL A 56 5.90 9.43 9.93
CA VAL A 56 5.76 7.99 10.17
C VAL A 56 6.95 7.24 9.58
N SER A 57 7.40 6.21 10.28
CA SER A 57 8.52 5.35 9.90
C SER A 57 8.39 3.97 10.56
N GLY A 58 9.20 3.00 10.12
CA GLY A 58 9.27 1.69 10.77
C GLY A 58 8.04 0.81 10.54
N PHE A 59 7.49 0.82 9.32
CA PHE A 59 6.40 -0.06 8.88
C PHE A 59 6.84 -0.89 7.66
N SER A 60 6.39 -2.14 7.57
CA SER A 60 6.67 -3.04 6.44
C SER A 60 5.44 -3.38 5.60
N ASN A 61 4.26 -2.95 6.04
CA ASN A 61 2.97 -3.21 5.38
C ASN A 61 1.97 -2.09 5.72
N VAL A 62 0.82 -2.11 5.04
CA VAL A 62 -0.23 -1.08 5.19
C VAL A 62 -0.86 -1.08 6.58
N LYS A 63 -0.98 -2.24 7.22
CA LYS A 63 -1.53 -2.36 8.58
C LYS A 63 -0.63 -1.64 9.60
N GLU A 64 0.68 -1.92 9.56
CA GLU A 64 1.67 -1.23 10.41
C GLU A 64 1.73 0.27 10.09
N LEU A 65 1.56 0.66 8.82
CA LEU A 65 1.46 2.07 8.46
C LEU A 65 0.27 2.74 9.17
N TYR A 66 -0.91 2.13 9.18
CA TYR A 66 -2.07 2.66 9.89
C TYR A 66 -1.88 2.68 11.41
N GLU A 67 -1.18 1.69 11.97
CA GLU A 67 -0.78 1.71 13.39
C GLU A 67 0.12 2.91 13.69
N LYS A 68 1.14 3.16 12.86
CA LYS A 68 2.06 4.31 13.03
C LYS A 68 1.36 5.65 12.84
N ILE A 69 0.43 5.76 11.89
CA ILE A 69 -0.37 6.98 11.72
C ILE A 69 -1.29 7.18 12.95
N GLY A 70 -1.92 6.11 13.44
CA GLY A 70 -2.77 6.14 14.63
C GLY A 70 -2.03 6.63 15.87
N GLU A 71 -0.82 6.10 16.11
CA GLU A 71 0.10 6.56 17.17
C GLU A 71 0.41 8.06 17.05
N CYS A 72 0.68 8.55 15.83
CA CYS A 72 1.05 9.96 15.60
C CYS A 72 -0.08 10.96 15.90
N PHE A 73 -1.33 10.54 15.73
CA PHE A 73 -2.50 11.41 15.86
C PHE A 73 -3.40 11.06 17.05
N ASP A 74 -2.97 10.12 17.91
CA ASP A 74 -3.74 9.61 19.04
C ASP A 74 -5.15 9.14 18.64
N ILE A 75 -5.22 8.36 17.57
CA ILE A 75 -6.47 7.74 17.08
C ILE A 75 -6.29 6.23 16.91
N PRO A 76 -7.34 5.43 17.17
CA PRO A 76 -7.33 4.01 16.84
C PRO A 76 -7.07 3.79 15.33
N PRO A 77 -6.27 2.79 14.92
CA PRO A 77 -6.07 2.49 13.49
C PRO A 77 -7.37 2.16 12.75
N SER A 78 -8.38 1.63 13.46
CA SER A 78 -9.74 1.38 12.96
C SER A 78 -10.52 2.65 12.60
N GLU A 79 -10.02 3.84 12.95
CA GLU A 79 -10.59 5.11 12.51
C GLU A 79 -10.08 5.53 11.13
N ILE A 80 -9.01 4.92 10.61
CA ILE A 80 -8.44 5.25 9.30
C ILE A 80 -9.12 4.40 8.23
N LEU A 81 -9.78 5.05 7.28
CA LEU A 81 -10.42 4.40 6.14
C LEU A 81 -9.40 3.99 5.09
N PHE A 82 -8.62 4.94 4.58
CA PHE A 82 -7.60 4.72 3.57
C PHE A 82 -6.60 5.89 3.56
N CYS A 83 -5.53 5.76 2.78
CA CYS A 83 -4.58 6.84 2.54
C CYS A 83 -4.55 7.25 1.07
N THR A 84 -4.34 8.54 0.83
CA THR A 84 -3.98 9.08 -0.48
C THR A 84 -2.59 9.68 -0.44
N LEU A 85 -1.88 9.66 -1.57
CA LEU A 85 -0.52 10.17 -1.71
C LEU A 85 -0.55 11.55 -2.39
N ASN A 86 0.11 12.53 -1.77
CA ASN A 86 0.29 13.90 -2.25
C ASN A 86 -1.01 14.72 -2.44
N THR A 87 -2.13 14.26 -1.87
CA THR A 87 -3.40 14.99 -1.91
C THR A 87 -4.24 14.66 -0.68
N TYR A 88 -4.85 15.68 -0.07
CA TYR A 88 -5.84 15.51 1.01
C TYR A 88 -7.24 15.22 0.46
N LYS A 89 -7.46 15.37 -0.84
CA LYS A 89 -8.76 15.10 -1.47
C LYS A 89 -8.96 13.60 -1.61
N THR A 90 -10.22 13.18 -1.63
CA THR A 90 -10.64 11.82 -1.98
C THR A 90 -10.43 11.58 -3.49
N ASP A 91 -9.17 11.55 -3.92
CA ASP A 91 -8.75 11.28 -5.30
C ASP A 91 -8.24 9.84 -5.40
N MET A 92 -9.07 8.98 -5.96
CA MET A 92 -8.78 7.55 -6.09
C MET A 92 -7.65 7.24 -7.07
N LYS A 93 -7.22 8.20 -7.90
CA LYS A 93 -5.99 8.06 -8.72
C LYS A 93 -4.72 8.20 -7.90
N LYS A 94 -4.85 8.78 -6.70
CA LYS A 94 -3.79 8.96 -5.73
C LYS A 94 -3.97 8.07 -4.51
N LEU A 95 -4.85 7.07 -4.59
CA LEU A 95 -5.03 6.08 -3.53
C LEU A 95 -3.72 5.30 -3.32
N LEU A 96 -3.38 5.05 -2.06
CA LEU A 96 -2.27 4.16 -1.73
C LEU A 96 -2.56 2.74 -2.25
N GLY A 97 -1.84 2.32 -3.29
CA GLY A 97 -2.06 1.05 -4.00
C GLY A 97 -0.92 0.03 -3.87
N GLY A 98 -0.21 0.01 -2.73
CA GLY A 98 0.88 -0.95 -2.50
C GLY A 98 2.29 -0.39 -2.71
N GLN A 99 2.42 0.85 -3.18
CA GLN A 99 3.70 1.54 -3.34
C GLN A 99 3.65 2.96 -2.76
N ILE A 100 4.77 3.43 -2.24
CA ILE A 100 4.96 4.79 -1.74
C ILE A 100 6.29 5.32 -2.28
N GLY A 101 6.28 6.39 -3.06
CA GLY A 101 7.50 7.09 -3.45
C GLY A 101 8.23 7.63 -2.22
N LEU A 102 9.57 7.59 -2.20
CA LEU A 102 10.35 7.97 -1.01
C LEU A 102 10.15 9.43 -0.58
N GLU A 103 9.62 10.28 -1.45
CA GLU A 103 9.31 11.69 -1.20
C GLU A 103 7.79 11.95 -1.07
N ASP A 104 6.96 10.91 -1.09
CA ASP A 104 5.50 11.06 -1.04
C ASP A 104 5.02 11.56 0.32
N PHE A 105 4.00 12.40 0.27
CA PHE A 105 3.25 12.86 1.43
C PHE A 105 2.00 12.01 1.61
N ILE A 106 1.81 11.41 2.79
CA ILE A 106 0.69 10.52 3.07
C ILE A 106 -0.46 11.28 3.74
N PHE A 107 -1.64 11.29 3.13
CA PHE A 107 -2.86 11.83 3.73
C PHE A 107 -3.79 10.72 4.18
N ALA A 108 -4.03 10.63 5.49
CA ALA A 108 -4.91 9.62 6.08
C ALA A 108 -6.35 10.10 6.16
N HIS A 109 -7.28 9.37 5.54
CA HIS A 109 -8.71 9.67 5.55
C HIS A 109 -9.35 8.96 6.73
N ARG A 110 -9.88 9.75 7.68
CA ARG A 110 -10.53 9.24 8.88
C ARG A 110 -12.03 8.99 8.63
N LYS A 111 -12.61 8.02 9.33
CA LYS A 111 -14.06 7.79 9.43
C LYS A 111 -14.79 9.08 9.82
N GLY A 112 -15.74 9.47 8.99
CA GLY A 112 -16.64 10.58 9.22
C GLY A 112 -18.04 10.08 9.56
N ARG A 113 -19.04 10.69 8.92
CA ARG A 113 -20.44 10.46 9.27
C ARG A 113 -20.94 9.13 8.69
N PRO A 114 -21.55 8.26 9.52
CA PRO A 114 -22.29 7.11 9.01
C PRO A 114 -23.61 7.55 8.36
N LYS A 115 -23.98 6.86 7.30
CA LYS A 115 -25.23 7.05 6.56
C LYS A 115 -25.79 5.69 6.17
N GLU A 116 -27.11 5.63 6.06
CA GLU A 116 -27.82 4.41 5.70
C GLU A 116 -28.80 4.75 4.59
N VAL A 117 -28.75 3.98 3.50
CA VAL A 117 -29.52 4.23 2.29
C VAL A 117 -30.26 2.96 1.93
N GLU A 118 -31.56 3.07 1.70
CA GLU A 118 -32.37 1.99 1.14
C GLU A 118 -32.40 2.12 -0.38
N LEU A 119 -32.17 1.01 -1.08
CA LEU A 119 -32.00 0.95 -2.53
C LEU A 119 -32.85 -0.18 -3.11
N ILE A 120 -33.35 0.01 -4.32
CA ILE A 120 -33.97 -1.06 -5.11
C ILE A 120 -32.96 -1.51 -6.17
N LYS A 121 -32.65 -2.80 -6.22
CA LYS A 121 -31.73 -3.35 -7.22
C LYS A 121 -32.43 -3.53 -8.56
N SER A 122 -32.49 -2.47 -9.38
CA SER A 122 -33.17 -2.48 -10.69
C SER A 122 -32.39 -3.22 -11.79
N GLU A 123 -31.07 -3.28 -11.66
CA GLU A 123 -30.14 -3.91 -12.61
C GLU A 123 -29.26 -4.96 -11.91
N ASP A 124 -28.63 -5.85 -12.68
CA ASP A 124 -27.74 -6.89 -12.13
C ASP A 124 -26.50 -6.27 -11.46
N ALA A 125 -26.00 -5.17 -12.03
CA ALA A 125 -24.88 -4.40 -11.49
C ALA A 125 -25.34 -3.03 -10.99
N LEU A 126 -24.86 -2.63 -9.80
CA LEU A 126 -25.13 -1.29 -9.24
C LEU A 126 -24.27 -0.19 -9.87
N GLY A 127 -23.24 -0.58 -10.65
CA GLY A 127 -22.24 0.34 -11.20
C GLY A 127 -21.23 0.86 -10.17
N LEU A 128 -20.95 0.07 -9.14
CA LEU A 128 -19.91 0.37 -8.15
C LEU A 128 -18.65 -0.42 -8.47
N THR A 129 -17.51 0.25 -8.35
CA THR A 129 -16.19 -0.41 -8.30
C THR A 129 -15.68 -0.37 -6.88
N ILE A 130 -15.44 -1.52 -6.29
CA ILE A 130 -15.03 -1.66 -4.89
C ILE A 130 -13.52 -1.93 -4.82
N THR A 131 -12.87 -1.28 -3.85
CA THR A 131 -11.49 -1.55 -3.47
C THR A 131 -11.42 -1.67 -1.95
N ASP A 132 -10.28 -2.03 -1.39
CA ASP A 132 -10.09 -2.02 0.06
C ASP A 132 -8.74 -1.44 0.46
N ASN A 133 -8.57 -1.23 1.76
CA ASN A 133 -7.38 -0.62 2.34
C ASN A 133 -6.34 -1.65 2.81
N GLY A 134 -6.52 -2.95 2.50
CA GLY A 134 -5.68 -4.04 3.03
C GLY A 134 -5.77 -4.26 4.54
N ALA A 135 -6.65 -3.54 5.25
CA ALA A 135 -6.80 -3.56 6.71
C ALA A 135 -8.27 -3.70 7.15
N GLY A 136 -9.10 -4.34 6.32
CA GLY A 136 -10.47 -4.71 6.66
C GLY A 136 -11.56 -3.70 6.32
N TYR A 137 -11.25 -2.64 5.55
CA TYR A 137 -12.27 -1.71 5.06
C TYR A 137 -12.32 -1.68 3.54
N ALA A 138 -13.45 -2.16 2.99
CA ALA A 138 -13.81 -2.00 1.59
C ALA A 138 -14.56 -0.67 1.36
N PHE A 139 -14.26 0.03 0.27
CA PHE A 139 -14.86 1.32 -0.05
C PHE A 139 -15.05 1.52 -1.55
N ILE A 140 -15.91 2.48 -1.88
CA ILE A 140 -16.27 2.79 -3.27
C ILE A 140 -15.11 3.53 -3.94
N LYS A 141 -14.46 2.92 -4.92
CA LYS A 141 -13.39 3.56 -5.72
C LYS A 141 -13.95 4.32 -6.92
N ARG A 142 -14.99 3.79 -7.55
CA ARG A 142 -15.63 4.41 -8.72
C ARG A 142 -17.13 4.18 -8.68
N ILE A 143 -17.86 5.15 -9.24
CA ILE A 143 -19.28 5.02 -9.55
C ILE A 143 -19.41 5.23 -11.05
N LYS A 144 -19.97 4.25 -11.76
CA LYS A 144 -20.20 4.29 -13.20
C LYS A 144 -21.27 5.32 -13.52
N GLU A 145 -21.02 6.19 -14.50
CA GLU A 145 -22.00 7.16 -14.97
C GLU A 145 -23.26 6.47 -15.50
N GLY A 146 -24.43 7.03 -15.16
CA GLY A 146 -25.72 6.47 -15.55
C GLY A 146 -26.13 5.18 -14.85
N SER A 147 -25.34 4.67 -13.90
CA SER A 147 -25.69 3.48 -13.11
C SER A 147 -26.78 3.77 -12.06
N VAL A 148 -27.33 2.69 -11.48
CA VAL A 148 -28.37 2.73 -10.44
C VAL A 148 -28.02 3.71 -9.30
N VAL A 149 -26.76 3.73 -8.89
CA VAL A 149 -26.30 4.55 -7.75
C VAL A 149 -25.77 5.92 -8.16
N TYR A 150 -25.56 6.20 -9.46
CA TYR A 150 -24.91 7.42 -9.94
C TYR A 150 -25.61 8.71 -9.50
N ASN A 151 -26.95 8.71 -9.50
CA ASN A 151 -27.75 9.88 -9.16
C ASN A 151 -28.09 9.97 -7.66
N ILE A 152 -27.57 9.06 -6.84
CA ILE A 152 -27.86 9.02 -5.41
C ILE A 152 -26.81 9.87 -4.69
N SER A 153 -27.14 11.12 -4.43
CA SER A 153 -26.22 12.13 -3.84
C SER A 153 -25.58 11.70 -2.51
N HIS A 154 -26.24 10.80 -1.78
CA HIS A 154 -25.75 10.24 -0.52
C HIS A 154 -24.73 9.12 -0.69
N ILE A 155 -24.48 8.60 -1.88
CA ILE A 155 -23.46 7.58 -2.15
C ILE A 155 -22.33 8.22 -2.96
N GLN A 156 -21.12 8.19 -2.42
CA GLN A 156 -19.98 8.93 -2.96
C GLN A 156 -18.74 8.04 -3.02
N VAL A 157 -17.83 8.39 -3.94
CA VAL A 157 -16.49 7.81 -3.98
C VAL A 157 -15.77 8.07 -2.65
N GLY A 158 -15.14 7.03 -2.11
CA GLY A 158 -14.48 7.01 -0.80
C GLY A 158 -15.35 6.53 0.35
N ASP A 159 -16.64 6.33 0.14
CA ASP A 159 -17.49 5.75 1.19
C ASP A 159 -17.07 4.32 1.52
N HIS A 160 -16.80 4.06 2.79
CA HIS A 160 -16.60 2.71 3.30
C HIS A 160 -17.94 1.99 3.43
N ILE A 161 -18.03 0.78 2.88
CA ILE A 161 -19.21 -0.08 3.00
C ILE A 161 -19.10 -0.82 4.33
N GLU A 162 -19.85 -0.36 5.33
CA GLU A 162 -19.81 -0.92 6.68
C GLU A 162 -20.78 -2.10 6.82
N LYS A 163 -21.99 -2.00 6.24
CA LYS A 163 -23.00 -3.07 6.29
C LYS A 163 -23.85 -3.18 5.02
N LEU A 164 -24.30 -4.40 4.74
CA LEU A 164 -25.32 -4.70 3.72
C LEU A 164 -26.44 -5.52 4.37
N ASN A 165 -27.68 -5.02 4.34
CA ASN A 165 -28.83 -5.68 5.00
C ASN A 165 -28.58 -6.04 6.48
N GLY A 166 -27.85 -5.18 7.19
CA GLY A 166 -27.45 -5.40 8.58
C GLY A 166 -26.24 -6.33 8.78
N GLU A 167 -25.81 -7.07 7.76
CA GLU A 167 -24.60 -7.89 7.79
C GLU A 167 -23.35 -7.01 7.79
N ASN A 168 -22.41 -7.30 8.69
CA ASN A 168 -21.17 -6.54 8.83
C ASN A 168 -20.18 -6.87 7.70
N MET A 169 -19.70 -5.85 7.00
CA MET A 169 -18.68 -5.97 5.95
C MET A 169 -17.27 -5.65 6.45
N VAL A 170 -17.11 -5.13 7.68
CA VAL A 170 -15.81 -4.90 8.28
C VAL A 170 -15.04 -6.21 8.41
N GLY A 171 -13.79 -6.20 7.96
CA GLY A 171 -12.89 -7.36 7.94
C GLY A 171 -12.96 -8.17 6.65
N LYS A 172 -13.99 -7.98 5.82
CA LYS A 172 -14.09 -8.61 4.50
C LYS A 172 -13.23 -7.88 3.48
N ARG A 173 -12.68 -8.63 2.52
CA ARG A 173 -11.99 -8.10 1.35
C ARG A 173 -12.98 -7.49 0.36
N HIS A 174 -12.49 -6.58 -0.49
CA HIS A 174 -13.31 -5.92 -1.51
C HIS A 174 -14.07 -6.89 -2.43
N PHE A 175 -13.49 -8.04 -2.77
CA PHE A 175 -14.14 -9.03 -3.64
C PHE A 175 -15.31 -9.74 -2.94
N GLU A 176 -15.22 -9.98 -1.62
CA GLU A 176 -16.32 -10.53 -0.84
C GLU A 176 -17.47 -9.53 -0.73
N VAL A 177 -17.15 -8.24 -0.56
CA VAL A 177 -18.14 -7.16 -0.53
C VAL A 177 -18.79 -6.96 -1.90
N ALA A 178 -18.00 -7.02 -2.99
CA ALA A 178 -18.51 -6.95 -4.35
C ALA A 178 -19.43 -8.15 -4.67
N LYS A 179 -19.04 -9.35 -4.24
CA LYS A 179 -19.87 -10.55 -4.34
C LYS A 179 -21.18 -10.40 -3.56
N ALA A 180 -21.13 -9.92 -2.32
CA ALA A 180 -22.34 -9.67 -1.52
C ALA A 180 -23.30 -8.70 -2.22
N LEU A 181 -22.80 -7.63 -2.85
CA LEU A 181 -23.62 -6.71 -3.65
C LEU A 181 -24.20 -7.38 -4.90
N LYS A 182 -23.42 -8.24 -5.57
CA LYS A 182 -23.82 -8.98 -6.76
C LYS A 182 -24.91 -10.02 -6.44
N ASP A 183 -24.82 -10.67 -5.29
CA ASP A 183 -25.74 -11.74 -4.85
C ASP A 183 -27.11 -11.22 -4.38
N ILE A 184 -27.26 -9.91 -4.13
CA ILE A 184 -28.56 -9.28 -3.85
C ILE A 184 -29.51 -9.57 -5.03
N PRO A 185 -30.72 -10.11 -4.81
CA PRO A 185 -31.65 -10.40 -5.90
C PRO A 185 -32.11 -9.13 -6.64
N ARG A 186 -32.14 -9.18 -7.98
CA ARG A 186 -32.74 -8.12 -8.79
C ARG A 186 -34.21 -7.95 -8.43
N GLY A 187 -34.66 -6.71 -8.34
CA GLY A 187 -36.01 -6.32 -7.92
C GLY A 187 -36.21 -6.27 -6.41
N SER A 188 -35.26 -6.73 -5.61
CA SER A 188 -35.33 -6.61 -4.15
C SER A 188 -34.92 -5.23 -3.66
N THR A 189 -35.42 -4.87 -2.48
CA THR A 189 -34.96 -3.71 -1.72
C THR A 189 -33.87 -4.16 -0.76
N PHE A 190 -32.80 -3.39 -0.64
CA PHE A 190 -31.71 -3.66 0.28
C PHE A 190 -31.24 -2.37 0.96
N THR A 191 -30.65 -2.50 2.14
CA THR A 191 -30.07 -1.38 2.87
C THR A 191 -28.55 -1.46 2.81
N ILE A 192 -27.92 -0.31 2.54
CA ILE A 192 -26.47 -0.16 2.58
C ILE A 192 -26.11 0.88 3.63
N ARG A 193 -25.24 0.48 4.57
CA ARG A 193 -24.67 1.38 5.56
C ARG A 193 -23.26 1.77 5.13
N LEU A 194 -23.05 3.06 4.96
CA LEU A 194 -21.82 3.65 4.48
C LEU A 194 -21.21 4.56 5.56
N VAL A 195 -19.89 4.69 5.57
CA VAL A 195 -19.17 5.68 6.38
C VAL A 195 -18.36 6.56 5.44
N GLU A 196 -18.73 7.84 5.34
CA GLU A 196 -17.99 8.78 4.48
C GLU A 196 -16.66 9.20 5.14
N PRO A 197 -15.61 9.52 4.36
CA PRO A 197 -14.40 10.10 4.93
C PRO A 197 -14.71 11.49 5.52
N MET A 198 -14.08 11.83 6.64
CA MET A 198 -14.20 13.17 7.24
C MET A 198 -13.81 14.23 6.22
N LYS A 199 -14.73 15.16 5.96
CA LYS A 199 -14.48 16.32 5.10
C LYS A 199 -13.85 17.43 5.92
N SER A 200 -12.88 18.14 5.34
CA SER A 200 -12.33 19.33 5.98
C SER A 200 -13.40 20.44 6.01
N GLY A 201 -13.68 21.00 7.19
CA GLY A 201 -14.44 22.25 7.32
C GLY A 201 -13.73 23.47 6.72
N PHE A 202 -12.47 23.29 6.31
CA PHE A 202 -11.60 24.31 5.73
C PHE A 202 -11.23 23.99 4.28
N ALA A 203 -12.10 23.32 3.50
CA ALA A 203 -11.83 22.95 2.11
C ALA A 203 -11.33 24.11 1.22
N ASN A 204 -11.57 25.36 1.62
CA ASN A 204 -11.14 26.59 0.93
C ASN A 204 -9.84 27.22 1.49
N ILE A 205 -9.32 26.73 2.61
CA ILE A 205 -8.03 27.13 3.20
C ILE A 205 -7.10 25.92 3.10
N ALA A 206 -6.80 25.53 1.86
CA ALA A 206 -5.82 24.48 1.64
C ALA A 206 -4.49 24.89 2.29
N PRO A 207 -3.80 24.00 3.04
CA PRO A 207 -2.42 24.24 3.38
C PRO A 207 -1.68 24.43 2.05
N LYS A 208 -1.20 25.64 1.79
CA LYS A 208 -0.21 25.84 0.73
C LYS A 208 0.91 24.90 1.09
N MET A 209 1.14 23.87 0.27
CA MET A 209 2.42 23.17 0.21
C MET A 209 3.47 24.23 -0.06
N THR A 210 3.91 24.88 1.01
CA THR A 210 5.12 25.66 1.04
C THR A 210 6.16 24.61 0.69
N LYS A 211 6.79 24.78 -0.47
CA LYS A 211 7.93 23.98 -0.89
C LYS A 211 8.82 23.87 0.35
N ILE A 212 8.84 22.69 0.97
CA ILE A 212 9.69 22.44 2.12
C ILE A 212 11.09 22.53 1.53
N ASN A 213 11.72 23.69 1.65
CA ASN A 213 13.13 23.91 1.34
C ASN A 213 13.99 23.26 2.44
N GLY A 214 13.68 22.01 2.75
CA GLY A 214 14.48 21.14 3.58
C GLY A 214 15.58 20.55 2.71
N VAL A 215 16.80 20.57 3.24
CA VAL A 215 17.99 19.95 2.63
C VAL A 215 17.62 18.57 2.07
N LYS A 216 17.76 18.41 0.75
CA LYS A 216 17.59 17.14 0.05
C LYS A 216 18.54 16.12 0.67
N LYS A 217 18.07 15.32 1.64
CA LYS A 217 18.66 14.01 1.91
C LYS A 217 18.23 13.12 0.75
N GLY A 218 18.95 13.21 -0.36
CA GLY A 218 18.64 12.44 -1.56
C GLY A 218 18.75 10.96 -1.26
N TYR A 219 17.61 10.30 -1.10
CA TYR A 219 17.52 8.86 -1.26
C TYR A 219 17.43 8.60 -2.78
N GLY A 220 18.56 8.20 -3.37
CA GLY A 220 18.63 7.73 -4.76
C GLY A 220 18.29 8.76 -5.85
N SER A 221 17.89 8.23 -7.01
CA SER A 221 17.63 8.99 -8.25
C SER A 221 16.28 9.72 -8.28
N GLY A 222 15.51 9.70 -7.19
CA GLY A 222 14.14 10.22 -7.11
C GLY A 222 13.08 9.33 -7.77
N LYS A 223 13.46 8.14 -8.26
CA LYS A 223 12.56 7.14 -8.88
C LYS A 223 12.39 5.88 -8.03
N GLU A 224 12.80 5.93 -6.78
CA GLU A 224 12.70 4.79 -5.86
C GLU A 224 11.34 4.83 -5.16
N THR A 225 10.71 3.66 -5.03
CA THR A 225 9.46 3.48 -4.30
C THR A 225 9.65 2.40 -3.23
N LEU A 226 9.02 2.59 -2.08
CA LEU A 226 8.79 1.57 -1.09
C LEU A 226 7.59 0.74 -1.54
N ARG A 227 7.82 -0.49 -1.98
CA ARG A 227 6.79 -1.44 -2.41
C ARG A 227 6.47 -2.42 -1.28
N PHE A 228 5.18 -2.55 -0.95
CA PHE A 228 4.67 -3.61 -0.09
C PHE A 228 4.52 -4.89 -0.90
N LYS A 229 5.02 -6.02 -0.36
CA LYS A 229 4.83 -7.35 -0.96
C LYS A 229 3.79 -8.13 -0.17
N ALA A 230 3.10 -9.03 -0.86
CA ALA A 230 2.16 -9.99 -0.25
C ALA A 230 2.80 -10.85 0.85
N THR A 231 4.13 -11.06 0.79
CA THR A 231 4.91 -11.75 1.82
C THR A 231 5.05 -10.97 3.14
N GLY A 232 4.48 -9.76 3.22
CA GLY A 232 4.51 -8.90 4.40
C GLY A 232 5.78 -8.05 4.55
N GLN A 233 6.72 -8.15 3.60
CA GLN A 233 7.95 -7.36 3.60
C GLN A 233 7.86 -6.18 2.63
N ALA A 234 8.26 -4.99 3.09
CA ALA A 234 8.47 -3.84 2.22
C ALA A 234 9.89 -3.84 1.64
N GLN A 235 10.03 -3.47 0.36
CA GLN A 235 11.31 -3.36 -0.32
C GLN A 235 11.40 -2.04 -1.09
N ILE A 236 12.58 -1.43 -1.08
CA ILE A 236 12.88 -0.30 -1.97
C ILE A 236 13.14 -0.88 -3.36
N GLN A 237 12.40 -0.41 -4.36
CA GLN A 237 12.54 -0.80 -5.74
C GLN A 237 12.56 0.43 -6.65
N GLN A 238 13.15 0.29 -7.82
CA GLN A 238 13.04 1.31 -8.85
C GLN A 238 11.64 1.23 -9.46
N GLN A 239 11.03 2.38 -9.72
CA GLN A 239 9.75 2.44 -10.39
C GLN A 239 9.86 1.83 -11.80
N ASP A 240 9.02 0.85 -12.09
CA ASP A 240 8.90 0.19 -13.38
C ASP A 240 7.63 0.67 -14.08
N SER A 241 7.78 1.58 -15.03
CA SER A 241 6.66 2.15 -15.78
C SER A 241 5.91 1.11 -16.62
N THR A 242 6.58 0.06 -17.07
CA THR A 242 5.96 -1.00 -17.87
C THR A 242 5.06 -1.85 -16.99
N MET A 243 5.56 -2.22 -15.81
CA MET A 243 4.76 -2.89 -14.79
C MET A 243 3.57 -2.03 -14.36
N ASP A 244 3.78 -0.75 -14.05
CA ASP A 244 2.72 0.15 -13.60
C ASP A 244 1.58 0.23 -14.65
N ALA A 245 1.93 0.39 -15.94
CA ALA A 245 0.94 0.43 -17.03
C ALA A 245 0.23 -0.92 -17.23
N GLY A 246 0.94 -2.03 -17.09
CA GLY A 246 0.37 -3.38 -17.15
C GLY A 246 -0.61 -3.64 -16.00
N VAL A 247 -0.24 -3.27 -14.77
CA VAL A 247 -1.09 -3.38 -13.57
C VAL A 247 -2.36 -2.54 -13.71
N ASP A 248 -2.27 -1.34 -14.31
CA ASP A 248 -3.44 -0.52 -14.59
C ASP A 248 -4.39 -1.17 -15.62
N LYS A 249 -3.85 -1.77 -16.70
CA LYS A 249 -4.66 -2.54 -17.66
C LYS A 249 -5.33 -3.76 -17.02
N ILE A 250 -4.59 -4.54 -16.22
CA ILE A 250 -5.12 -5.67 -15.46
C ILE A 250 -6.29 -5.21 -14.58
N ASN A 251 -6.11 -4.11 -13.85
CA ASN A 251 -7.18 -3.54 -13.01
C ASN A 251 -8.44 -3.16 -13.79
N ASN A 252 -8.31 -2.65 -15.02
CA ASN A 252 -9.47 -2.34 -15.86
C ASN A 252 -10.25 -3.61 -16.27
N ILE A 253 -9.55 -4.72 -16.49
CA ILE A 253 -10.16 -6.02 -16.78
C ILE A 253 -10.87 -6.55 -15.53
N LEU A 254 -10.20 -6.54 -14.37
CA LEU A 254 -10.79 -6.95 -13.08
C LEU A 254 -12.03 -6.13 -12.72
N GLU A 255 -12.01 -4.83 -13.01
CA GLU A 255 -13.14 -3.95 -12.79
C GLU A 255 -14.33 -4.31 -13.69
N SER A 256 -14.06 -4.63 -14.96
CA SER A 256 -15.10 -5.03 -15.90
C SER A 256 -15.69 -6.41 -15.55
N PHE A 257 -14.86 -7.34 -15.10
CA PHE A 257 -15.27 -8.72 -14.83
C PHE A 257 -15.92 -8.88 -13.44
N MET A 258 -15.35 -8.27 -12.40
CA MET A 258 -15.76 -8.49 -11.00
C MET A 258 -16.25 -7.23 -10.29
N GLY A 259 -16.13 -6.05 -10.90
CA GLY A 259 -16.47 -4.79 -10.23
C GLY A 259 -15.49 -4.42 -9.11
N ILE A 260 -14.25 -4.93 -9.18
CA ILE A 260 -13.21 -4.65 -8.18
C ILE A 260 -12.01 -3.95 -8.79
N ASN A 261 -11.24 -3.26 -7.96
CA ASN A 261 -9.95 -2.73 -8.34
C ASN A 261 -8.97 -2.94 -7.19
N ASP A 262 -7.98 -3.79 -7.39
CA ASP A 262 -7.00 -4.19 -6.38
C ASP A 262 -5.61 -4.22 -7.01
N SER A 263 -4.81 -3.23 -6.64
CA SER A 263 -3.43 -3.07 -7.12
C SER A 263 -2.52 -4.20 -6.64
N GLU A 264 -2.77 -4.81 -5.48
CA GLU A 264 -1.98 -5.93 -4.98
C GLU A 264 -2.28 -7.19 -5.79
N LEU A 265 -3.57 -7.52 -5.99
CA LEU A 265 -4.00 -8.62 -6.85
C LEU A 265 -3.49 -8.43 -8.29
N ALA A 266 -3.65 -7.25 -8.87
CA ALA A 266 -3.18 -6.96 -10.22
C ALA A 266 -1.65 -7.07 -10.34
N THR A 267 -0.92 -6.70 -9.29
CA THR A 267 0.54 -6.90 -9.20
C THR A 267 0.89 -8.39 -9.14
N GLN A 268 0.17 -9.20 -8.36
CA GLN A 268 0.39 -10.65 -8.29
C GLN A 268 0.14 -11.33 -9.65
N ILE A 269 -0.94 -10.95 -10.34
CA ILE A 269 -1.24 -11.41 -11.71
C ILE A 269 -0.08 -11.05 -12.67
N TRP A 270 0.42 -9.81 -12.59
CA TRP A 270 1.59 -9.40 -13.36
C TRP A 270 2.83 -10.23 -13.04
N GLU A 271 3.14 -10.45 -11.76
CA GLU A 271 4.32 -11.19 -11.33
C GLU A 271 4.28 -12.66 -11.78
N LEU A 272 3.12 -13.33 -11.71
CA LEU A 272 2.93 -14.69 -12.20
C LEU A 272 3.17 -14.84 -13.70
N SER A 273 3.02 -13.74 -14.45
CA SER A 273 3.20 -13.74 -15.89
C SER A 273 4.68 -13.69 -16.32
N LEU A 274 5.61 -13.23 -15.46
CA LEU A 274 6.97 -12.80 -15.86
C LEU A 274 7.74 -13.85 -16.67
N ASP A 275 7.63 -15.12 -16.30
CA ASP A 275 8.37 -16.22 -16.94
C ASP A 275 7.51 -17.04 -17.91
N LYS A 276 6.38 -16.50 -18.37
CA LYS A 276 5.44 -17.20 -19.26
C LYS A 276 5.59 -16.72 -20.69
N GLY A 277 5.46 -17.66 -21.63
CA GLY A 277 5.61 -17.39 -23.07
C GLY A 277 4.29 -17.36 -23.84
N ASN A 278 3.20 -17.86 -23.26
CA ASN A 278 1.90 -17.96 -23.90
C ASN A 278 0.76 -17.96 -22.87
N SER A 279 -0.49 -17.82 -23.34
CA SER A 279 -1.67 -17.78 -22.48
C SER A 279 -1.95 -19.09 -21.75
N MET A 280 -1.53 -20.24 -22.28
CA MET A 280 -1.74 -21.54 -21.65
C MET A 280 -0.85 -21.69 -20.42
N ASP A 281 0.45 -21.40 -20.55
CA ASP A 281 1.39 -21.44 -19.42
C ASP A 281 1.01 -20.42 -18.34
N PHE A 282 0.40 -19.31 -18.75
CA PHE A 282 -0.12 -18.28 -17.84
C PHE A 282 -1.39 -18.75 -17.12
N ALA A 283 -2.33 -19.39 -17.82
CA ALA A 283 -3.51 -20.01 -17.22
C ALA A 283 -3.09 -21.04 -16.16
N GLU A 284 -2.17 -21.95 -16.50
CA GLU A 284 -1.64 -22.95 -15.59
C GLU A 284 -0.95 -22.30 -14.37
N ALA A 285 -0.27 -21.16 -14.54
CA ALA A 285 0.35 -20.46 -13.42
C ALA A 285 -0.68 -19.84 -12.46
N ILE A 286 -1.80 -19.32 -13.00
CA ILE A 286 -2.91 -18.81 -12.20
C ILE A 286 -3.58 -19.96 -11.43
N ASP A 287 -3.89 -21.07 -12.12
CA ASP A 287 -4.54 -22.24 -11.52
C ASP A 287 -3.69 -22.92 -10.43
N ASN A 288 -2.36 -22.84 -10.55
CA ASN A 288 -1.43 -23.36 -9.55
C ASN A 288 -1.09 -22.35 -8.42
N SER A 289 -1.80 -21.24 -8.34
CA SER A 289 -1.59 -20.19 -7.33
C SER A 289 -2.84 -19.98 -6.48
N ASP A 290 -2.73 -19.11 -5.46
CA ASP A 290 -3.87 -18.69 -4.65
C ASP A 290 -4.96 -17.96 -5.48
N LEU A 291 -4.64 -17.58 -6.73
CA LEU A 291 -5.59 -16.95 -7.65
C LEU A 291 -6.59 -17.94 -8.26
N ALA A 292 -6.38 -19.25 -8.14
CA ALA A 292 -7.34 -20.25 -8.59
C ALA A 292 -8.72 -20.09 -7.94
N ALA A 293 -8.77 -19.54 -6.72
CA ALA A 293 -10.01 -19.25 -6.00
C ALA A 293 -10.91 -18.20 -6.68
N PHE A 294 -10.39 -17.42 -7.63
CA PHE A 294 -11.18 -16.45 -8.40
C PHE A 294 -11.90 -17.09 -9.60
N GLU A 295 -11.56 -18.33 -9.97
CA GLU A 295 -12.20 -19.08 -11.07
C GLU A 295 -12.35 -18.24 -12.35
N PHE A 296 -11.24 -17.61 -12.79
CA PHE A 296 -11.22 -16.85 -14.05
C PHE A 296 -11.55 -17.78 -15.22
N ASN A 297 -12.44 -17.33 -16.11
CA ASN A 297 -12.73 -18.07 -17.33
C ASN A 297 -11.66 -17.82 -18.41
N ASP A 298 -11.66 -18.65 -19.45
CA ASP A 298 -10.67 -18.59 -20.54
C ASP A 298 -10.62 -17.21 -21.20
N ASP A 299 -11.77 -16.56 -21.42
CA ASP A 299 -11.85 -15.23 -22.03
C ASP A 299 -11.10 -14.18 -21.19
N VAL A 300 -11.30 -14.19 -19.88
CA VAL A 300 -10.62 -13.28 -18.95
C VAL A 300 -9.12 -13.58 -18.88
N ILE A 301 -8.72 -14.86 -18.86
CA ILE A 301 -7.31 -15.24 -18.89
C ILE A 301 -6.63 -14.72 -20.16
N ILE A 302 -7.29 -14.83 -21.31
CA ILE A 302 -6.79 -14.32 -22.59
C ILE A 302 -6.67 -12.78 -22.55
N GLU A 303 -7.67 -12.07 -22.02
CA GLU A 303 -7.61 -10.61 -21.87
C GLU A 303 -6.47 -10.17 -20.93
N LEU A 304 -6.32 -10.84 -19.79
CA LEU A 304 -5.24 -10.58 -18.82
C LEU A 304 -3.87 -10.81 -19.46
N TRP A 305 -3.71 -11.91 -20.19
CA TRP A 305 -2.48 -12.19 -20.94
C TRP A 305 -2.21 -11.13 -22.03
N GLY A 306 -3.26 -10.70 -22.73
CA GLY A 306 -3.19 -9.60 -23.69
C GLY A 306 -2.71 -8.30 -23.05
N ALA A 307 -3.25 -7.93 -21.89
CA ALA A 307 -2.82 -6.75 -21.14
C ALA A 307 -1.33 -6.80 -20.75
N VAL A 308 -0.86 -7.96 -20.29
CA VAL A 308 0.55 -8.18 -19.94
C VAL A 308 1.45 -8.05 -21.16
N THR A 309 1.12 -8.75 -22.24
CA THR A 309 1.95 -8.77 -23.46
C THR A 309 2.00 -7.41 -24.15
N ASP A 310 0.87 -6.72 -24.24
CA ASP A 310 0.82 -5.35 -24.74
C ASP A 310 1.73 -4.41 -23.92
N ALA A 311 1.77 -4.57 -22.60
CA ALA A 311 2.66 -3.79 -21.74
C ALA A 311 4.13 -4.03 -22.06
N ARG A 312 4.54 -5.29 -22.11
CA ARG A 312 5.91 -5.70 -22.39
C ARG A 312 6.39 -5.22 -23.75
N ASP A 313 5.51 -5.23 -24.74
CA ASP A 313 5.80 -4.82 -26.10
C ASP A 313 5.71 -3.29 -26.30
N GLY A 314 5.36 -2.52 -25.25
CA GLY A 314 5.20 -1.07 -25.33
C GLY A 314 4.00 -0.62 -26.17
N ARG A 315 2.96 -1.45 -26.27
CA ARG A 315 1.71 -1.19 -27.00
C ARG A 315 0.60 -0.59 -26.11
N ILE A 316 0.98 0.17 -25.08
CA ILE A 316 0.05 0.85 -24.14
C ILE A 316 0.00 2.35 -24.42
#